data_AF-A0A7J3BP87-F1
#
_entry.id   AF-A0A7J3BP87-F1
#
_cell.length_a   1.000
_cell.length_b   1.000
_cell.length_c   1.000
_cell.angle_alpha   90.00
_cell.angle_beta   90.00
_cell.angle_gamma   90.00
#
_symmetry.space_group_name_H-M   'P 1'
#
loop_
_entity.id
_entity.type
_entity.pdbx_description
1 polymer ?
#
loop_
_entity_poly.entity_id
_entity_poly.type
_entity_poly.pdbx_seq_one_letter_code
_entity_poly.pdbx_strand_id
1 'polypeptide(L)'
;DLNKLMEKSSLNDIEAMFMAGLIKPLKNADIFIDMPDRYGRTFRTRMKRFNCEKFEAEHKADEKYPIVAAASIFAKVTRDHKIEKIKEQLGYDFGSGYPGDEKTRAALKDPEFLKKADKFIRKKWKTLETVKQQKLINYESD
;
A
#
# COMPACT_ATOMS: atom_id res chain seq x y z
N ASP A 1 -10.83 5.28 -1.74
CA ASP A 1 -10.73 5.57 -0.30
C ASP A 1 -9.33 5.95 0.17
N LEU A 2 -8.26 5.23 -0.22
CA LEU A 2 -6.90 5.56 0.23
C LEU A 2 -6.49 7.01 -0.08
N ASN A 3 -6.76 7.53 -1.29
CA ASN A 3 -6.47 8.92 -1.63
C ASN A 3 -7.11 9.92 -0.66
N LYS A 4 -8.38 9.69 -0.28
CA LYS A 4 -9.12 10.54 0.68
C LYS A 4 -8.52 10.45 2.08
N LEU A 5 -8.14 9.24 2.53
CA LEU A 5 -7.50 9.05 3.84
C LEU A 5 -6.14 9.74 3.90
N MET A 6 -5.35 9.63 2.83
CA MET A 6 -4.03 10.24 2.74
C MET A 6 -4.05 11.77 2.70
N GLU A 7 -5.21 12.42 2.52
CA GLU A 7 -5.36 13.87 2.70
C GLU A 7 -5.16 14.29 4.16
N LYS A 8 -5.54 13.42 5.12
CA LYS A 8 -5.58 13.73 6.55
C LYS A 8 -4.59 12.92 7.38
N SER A 9 -3.96 11.89 6.82
CA SER A 9 -3.11 10.96 7.57
C SER A 9 -1.95 10.44 6.73
N SER A 10 -0.86 10.05 7.39
CA SER A 10 0.25 9.38 6.71
C SER A 10 -0.12 7.94 6.33
N LEU A 11 0.60 7.34 5.38
CA LEU A 11 0.36 5.94 5.00
C LEU A 11 0.52 5.00 6.21
N ASN A 12 1.54 5.24 7.04
CA ASN A 12 1.80 4.43 8.24
C ASN A 12 0.69 4.59 9.30
N ASP A 13 0.09 5.78 9.42
CA ASP A 13 -1.08 5.96 10.31
C ASP A 13 -2.30 5.21 9.77
N ILE A 14 -2.50 5.19 8.45
CA ILE A 14 -3.58 4.44 7.81
C ILE A 14 -3.37 2.93 7.98
N GLU A 15 -2.15 2.44 7.81
CA GLU A 15 -1.79 1.04 8.07
C GLU A 15 -2.08 0.66 9.53
N ALA A 16 -1.63 1.47 10.48
CA ALA A 16 -1.90 1.25 11.91
C ALA A 16 -3.41 1.26 12.21
N MET A 17 -4.19 2.16 11.59
CA MET A 17 -5.64 2.21 11.74
C MET A 17 -6.30 0.91 11.28
N PHE A 18 -5.95 0.40 10.10
CA PHE A 18 -6.50 -0.86 9.58
C PHE A 18 -6.06 -2.07 10.42
N MET A 19 -4.78 -2.15 10.78
CA MET A 19 -4.26 -3.23 11.64
C MET A 19 -4.98 -3.25 13.00
N ALA A 20 -5.12 -2.10 13.65
CA ALA A 20 -5.86 -2.00 14.91
C ALA A 20 -7.33 -2.42 14.75
N GLY A 21 -7.96 -2.08 13.62
CA GLY A 21 -9.33 -2.52 13.29
C GLY A 21 -9.46 -4.05 13.18
N LEU A 22 -8.44 -4.73 12.64
CA LEU A 22 -8.40 -6.19 12.55
C LEU A 22 -8.14 -6.86 13.91
N ILE A 23 -7.34 -6.21 14.77
CA ILE A 23 -6.91 -6.78 16.06
C ILE A 23 -7.97 -6.60 17.14
N LYS A 24 -8.66 -5.45 17.19
CA LYS A 24 -9.64 -5.12 18.25
C LYS A 24 -10.69 -6.20 18.56
N PRO A 25 -11.25 -6.90 17.56
CA PRO A 25 -12.22 -7.98 17.83
C PRO A 25 -11.58 -9.22 18.49
N LEU A 26 -10.27 -9.39 18.40
CA LEU A 26 -9.53 -10.57 18.86
C LEU A 26 -9.15 -10.44 20.35
N LYS A 27 -10.12 -10.63 21.24
CA LYS A 27 -9.95 -10.38 22.69
C LYS A 27 -8.91 -11.28 23.39
N ASN A 28 -8.75 -12.53 22.94
CA ASN A 28 -7.94 -13.56 23.61
C ASN A 28 -6.96 -14.26 22.65
N ALA A 29 -6.38 -13.52 21.71
CA ALA A 29 -5.38 -14.06 20.80
C ALA A 29 -4.00 -13.47 21.08
N ASP A 30 -2.96 -14.25 20.83
CA ASP A 30 -1.61 -13.74 20.66
C ASP A 30 -1.49 -13.14 19.25
N ILE A 31 -1.09 -11.88 19.20
CA ILE A 31 -1.07 -11.09 17.97
C ILE A 31 0.37 -10.87 17.55
N PHE A 32 0.71 -11.36 16.36
CA PHE A 32 2.02 -11.18 15.74
C PHE A 32 1.87 -10.32 14.47
N ILE A 33 2.69 -9.29 14.35
CA ILE A 33 2.64 -8.32 13.26
C ILE A 33 4.00 -8.24 12.59
N ASP A 34 4.03 -8.29 11.26
CA ASP A 34 5.21 -7.87 10.50
C ASP A 34 5.33 -6.35 10.51
N MET A 35 6.43 -5.85 11.06
CA MET A 35 6.61 -4.44 11.41
C MET A 35 6.61 -3.56 10.15
N PRO A 36 5.62 -2.67 9.96
CA PRO A 36 5.57 -1.79 8.78
C PRO A 36 6.48 -0.57 8.92
N ASP A 37 6.82 -0.20 10.16
CA ASP A 37 7.61 0.98 10.47
C ASP A 37 9.08 0.64 10.70
N ARG A 38 9.96 1.58 10.33
CA ARG A 38 11.40 1.46 10.60
C ARG A 38 11.73 1.21 12.08
N TYR A 39 10.97 1.84 12.99
CA TYR A 39 11.24 1.80 14.43
C TYR A 39 10.01 1.33 15.21
N GLY A 40 10.14 0.22 15.94
CA GLY A 40 9.04 -0.35 16.72
C GLY A 40 8.41 0.60 17.75
N ARG A 41 9.20 1.53 18.34
CA ARG A 41 8.66 2.56 19.23
C ARG A 41 7.64 3.46 18.52
N THR A 42 7.93 3.85 17.27
CA THR A 42 7.01 4.70 16.49
C THR A 42 5.73 3.96 16.15
N PHE A 43 5.83 2.67 15.77
CA PHE A 43 4.68 1.83 15.51
C PHE A 43 3.79 1.66 16.74
N ARG A 44 4.38 1.32 17.91
CA ARG A 44 3.63 1.19 19.16
C ARG A 44 2.92 2.50 19.52
N THR A 45 3.56 3.67 19.35
CA THR A 45 2.91 4.96 19.56
C THR A 45 1.73 5.19 18.60
N ARG A 46 1.84 4.78 17.33
CA ARG A 46 0.72 4.85 16.37
C ARG A 46 -0.43 3.93 16.77
N MET A 47 -0.14 2.67 17.10
CA MET A 47 -1.15 1.68 17.51
C MET A 47 -1.90 2.11 18.79
N LYS A 48 -1.23 2.78 19.73
CA LYS A 48 -1.86 3.37 20.92
C LYS A 48 -2.96 4.40 20.58
N ARG A 49 -2.78 5.20 19.52
CA ARG A 49 -3.82 6.15 19.05
C ARG A 49 -5.12 5.46 18.65
N PHE A 50 -5.04 4.17 18.35
CA PHE A 50 -6.17 3.33 18.01
C PHE A 50 -6.50 2.33 19.12
N ASN A 51 -6.08 2.54 20.37
CA ASN A 51 -6.37 1.67 21.52
C ASN A 51 -5.93 0.20 21.32
N CYS A 52 -4.81 -0.01 20.64
CA CYS A 52 -4.24 -1.34 20.42
C CYS A 52 -2.84 -1.40 21.05
N GLU A 53 -2.68 -2.16 22.13
CA GLU A 53 -1.42 -2.24 22.88
C GLU A 53 -0.91 -3.67 23.05
N LYS A 54 -1.79 -4.67 22.97
CA LYS A 54 -1.46 -6.09 23.14
C LYS A 54 -1.11 -6.72 21.79
N PHE A 55 0.17 -6.66 21.43
CA PHE A 55 0.72 -7.32 20.24
C PHE A 55 2.25 -7.40 20.32
N GLU A 56 2.80 -8.37 19.59
CA GLU A 56 4.21 -8.45 19.25
C GLU A 56 4.41 -8.07 17.79
N ALA A 57 5.36 -7.16 17.56
CA ALA A 57 5.71 -6.71 16.22
C ALA A 57 7.22 -6.80 16.05
N GLU A 58 7.65 -7.47 14.98
CA GLU A 58 9.05 -7.69 14.64
C GLU A 58 9.25 -7.44 13.14
N HIS A 59 10.44 -7.03 12.76
CA HIS A 59 10.81 -6.96 11.34
C HIS A 59 10.94 -8.37 10.78
N LYS A 60 10.41 -8.61 9.57
CA LYS A 60 10.46 -9.92 8.89
C LYS A 60 9.78 -11.00 9.73
N ALA A 61 8.66 -10.65 10.37
CA ALA A 61 7.95 -11.59 11.22
C ALA A 61 7.38 -12.78 10.40
N ASP A 62 7.17 -12.60 9.09
CA ASP A 62 6.77 -13.65 8.17
C ASP A 62 7.86 -14.72 7.94
N GLU A 63 9.14 -14.38 8.09
CA GLU A 63 10.26 -15.36 8.02
C GLU A 63 10.34 -16.22 9.30
N LYS A 64 9.78 -15.74 10.42
CA LYS A 64 9.90 -16.38 11.74
C LYS A 64 8.63 -17.09 12.20
N TYR A 65 7.46 -16.52 11.92
CA TYR A 65 6.18 -16.99 12.42
C TYR A 65 5.32 -17.52 11.26
N PRO A 66 5.03 -18.84 11.18
CA PRO A 66 4.23 -19.42 10.10
C PRO A 66 2.85 -18.76 9.92
N ILE A 67 2.23 -18.29 11.01
CA ILE A 67 0.95 -17.59 10.96
C ILE A 67 1.05 -16.23 10.26
N VAL A 68 2.17 -15.51 10.44
CA VAL A 68 2.44 -14.25 9.76
C VAL A 68 2.78 -14.50 8.29
N ALA A 69 3.52 -15.58 7.99
CA ALA A 69 3.76 -16.02 6.62
C ALA A 69 2.45 -16.32 5.87
N ALA A 70 1.52 -17.04 6.51
CA ALA A 70 0.21 -17.33 5.95
C ALA A 70 -0.60 -16.05 5.68
N ALA A 71 -0.58 -15.08 6.61
CA ALA A 71 -1.21 -13.78 6.42
C ALA A 71 -0.60 -13.02 5.22
N SER A 72 0.72 -13.03 5.08
CA SER A 72 1.43 -12.44 3.93
C SER A 72 1.04 -13.08 2.60
N ILE A 73 0.93 -14.40 2.54
CA ILE A 73 0.46 -15.12 1.34
C ILE A 73 -0.97 -14.70 1.00
N PHE A 74 -1.88 -14.72 1.99
CA PHE A 74 -3.28 -14.36 1.78
C PHE A 74 -3.42 -12.91 1.27
N ALA A 75 -2.67 -11.98 1.85
CA ALA A 75 -2.64 -10.58 1.43
C ALA A 75 -2.15 -10.43 -0.02
N LYS A 76 -1.05 -11.10 -0.39
CA LYS A 76 -0.47 -11.06 -1.75
C LYS A 76 -1.42 -11.65 -2.79
N VAL A 77 -1.97 -12.84 -2.54
CA VAL A 77 -2.93 -13.49 -3.45
C VAL A 77 -4.18 -12.64 -3.65
N THR A 78 -4.73 -12.08 -2.56
CA THR A 78 -5.91 -11.20 -2.62
C THR A 78 -5.61 -9.93 -3.41
N ARG A 79 -4.43 -9.33 -3.22
CA ARG A 79 -3.98 -8.16 -3.98
C ARG A 79 -3.87 -8.50 -5.46
N ASP A 80 -3.20 -9.59 -5.81
CA ASP A 80 -2.92 -9.95 -7.19
C ASP A 80 -4.23 -10.23 -7.95
N HIS A 81 -5.17 -10.95 -7.32
CA HIS A 81 -6.51 -11.14 -7.88
C HIS A 81 -7.27 -9.82 -8.09
N LYS A 82 -7.13 -8.84 -7.19
CA LYS A 82 -7.73 -7.50 -7.37
C LYS A 82 -7.06 -6.73 -8.51
N ILE A 83 -5.74 -6.87 -8.69
CA ILE A 83 -5.01 -6.24 -9.79
C ILE A 83 -5.50 -6.77 -11.14
N GLU A 84 -5.64 -8.09 -11.28
CA GLU A 84 -6.17 -8.68 -12.52
C GLU A 84 -7.59 -8.20 -12.84
N LYS A 85 -8.47 -8.15 -11.83
CA LYS A 85 -9.81 -7.54 -11.99
C LYS A 85 -9.76 -6.08 -12.44
N ILE A 86 -8.80 -5.29 -11.96
CA ILE A 86 -8.64 -3.90 -12.39
C ILE A 86 -8.17 -3.85 -13.85
N LYS A 87 -7.23 -4.72 -14.25
CA LYS A 87 -6.78 -4.82 -15.65
C LYS A 87 -7.93 -5.15 -16.59
N GLU A 88 -8.76 -6.14 -16.22
CA GLU A 88 -9.98 -6.51 -16.96
C GLU A 88 -10.95 -5.33 -17.07
N GLN A 89 -11.23 -4.63 -15.97
CA GLN A 89 -12.12 -3.46 -15.96
C GLN A 89 -11.62 -2.31 -16.82
N LEU A 90 -10.30 -2.13 -16.90
CA LEU A 90 -9.68 -1.07 -17.70
C LEU A 90 -9.43 -1.49 -19.16
N GLY A 91 -9.45 -2.79 -19.45
CA GLY A 91 -8.99 -3.34 -20.72
C GLY A 91 -7.51 -3.04 -21.00
N TYR A 92 -6.68 -2.95 -19.96
CA TYR A 92 -5.30 -2.48 -20.05
C TYR A 92 -4.38 -3.23 -19.08
N ASP A 93 -3.32 -3.87 -19.59
CA ASP A 93 -2.28 -4.48 -18.76
C ASP A 93 -1.21 -3.46 -18.39
N PHE A 94 -1.37 -2.85 -17.20
CA PHE A 94 -0.39 -1.92 -16.62
C PHE A 94 0.72 -2.62 -15.83
N GLY A 95 0.83 -3.94 -15.93
CA GLY A 95 1.78 -4.74 -15.15
C GLY A 95 1.36 -4.88 -13.68
N SER A 96 2.35 -4.89 -12.80
CA SER A 96 2.20 -5.18 -11.36
C SER A 96 1.68 -4.01 -10.52
N GLY A 97 1.77 -2.78 -11.04
CA GLY A 97 1.48 -1.57 -10.27
C GLY A 97 2.63 -1.11 -9.36
N TYR A 98 3.81 -1.74 -9.46
CA TYR A 98 5.01 -1.37 -8.72
C TYR A 98 5.97 -0.51 -9.54
N PRO A 99 6.79 0.34 -8.90
CA PRO A 99 7.68 1.25 -9.64
C PRO A 99 8.83 0.50 -10.34
N GLY A 100 9.18 -0.69 -9.86
CA GLY A 100 10.20 -1.55 -10.46
C GLY A 100 9.77 -2.17 -11.79
N ASP A 101 8.47 -2.22 -12.08
CA ASP A 101 7.93 -2.81 -13.30
C ASP A 101 7.94 -1.82 -14.46
N GLU A 102 8.57 -2.22 -15.56
CA GLU A 102 8.64 -1.45 -16.80
C GLU A 102 7.26 -1.15 -17.39
N LYS A 103 6.35 -2.12 -17.38
CA LYS A 103 4.97 -1.94 -17.89
C LYS A 103 4.24 -0.89 -17.06
N THR A 104 4.41 -0.91 -15.74
CA THR A 104 3.79 0.09 -14.86
C THR A 104 4.35 1.49 -15.11
N ARG A 105 5.68 1.62 -15.27
CA ARG A 105 6.28 2.92 -15.60
C ARG A 105 5.82 3.44 -16.97
N ALA A 106 5.69 2.56 -17.96
CA ALA A 106 5.17 2.91 -19.28
C ALA A 106 3.70 3.36 -19.20
N ALA A 107 2.85 2.59 -18.50
CA ALA A 107 1.45 2.91 -18.30
C ALA A 107 1.26 4.28 -17.63
N LEU A 108 2.06 4.62 -16.63
CA LEU A 108 1.99 5.95 -15.97
C LEU A 108 2.35 7.12 -16.89
N LYS A 109 3.03 6.88 -18.01
CA LYS A 109 3.32 7.91 -19.02
C LYS A 109 2.19 8.08 -20.04
N ASP A 110 1.29 7.11 -20.15
CA ASP A 110 0.15 7.12 -21.08
C ASP A 110 -1.02 7.97 -20.51
N PRO A 111 -1.39 9.09 -21.16
CA PRO A 111 -2.51 9.93 -20.72
C PRO A 111 -3.87 9.22 -20.74
N GLU A 112 -4.08 8.29 -21.69
CA GLU A 112 -5.33 7.54 -21.81
C GLU A 112 -5.47 6.58 -20.62
N PHE A 113 -4.38 5.89 -20.28
CA PHE A 113 -4.32 5.06 -19.07
C PHE A 113 -4.60 5.90 -17.81
N LEU A 114 -3.92 7.05 -17.64
CA LEU A 114 -4.12 7.90 -16.46
C LEU A 114 -5.58 8.35 -16.29
N LYS A 115 -6.26 8.67 -17.40
CA LYS A 115 -7.67 9.05 -17.39
C LYS A 115 -8.58 7.88 -17.03
N LYS A 116 -8.36 6.70 -17.61
CA LYS A 116 -9.13 5.48 -17.33
C LYS A 116 -8.91 4.98 -15.90
N ALA A 117 -7.67 5.07 -15.39
CA ALA A 117 -7.25 4.51 -14.12
C ALA A 117 -7.26 5.51 -12.94
N ASP A 118 -7.77 6.75 -13.08
CA ASP A 118 -7.70 7.80 -12.04
C ASP A 118 -8.20 7.33 -10.66
N LYS A 119 -9.22 6.47 -10.65
CA LYS A 119 -9.80 5.90 -9.43
C LYS A 119 -8.88 4.90 -8.72
N PHE A 120 -8.02 4.21 -9.46
CA PHE A 120 -7.13 3.15 -8.98
C PHE A 120 -5.72 3.68 -8.64
N ILE A 121 -5.36 4.84 -9.19
CA ILE A 121 -4.05 5.46 -8.97
C ILE A 121 -3.97 6.13 -7.60
N ARG A 122 -2.87 5.87 -6.89
CA ARG A 122 -2.50 6.57 -5.65
C ARG A 122 -1.94 7.94 -5.99
N LYS A 123 -2.66 9.02 -5.66
CA LYS A 123 -2.34 10.39 -6.10
C LYS A 123 -1.12 10.98 -5.39
N LYS A 124 -0.87 10.59 -4.14
CA LYS A 124 0.31 10.98 -3.33
C LYS A 124 1.48 9.99 -3.46
N TRP A 125 1.52 9.20 -4.52
CA TRP A 125 2.59 8.25 -4.73
C TRP A 125 3.78 8.94 -5.39
N LYS A 126 4.95 8.89 -4.73
CA LYS A 126 6.18 9.57 -5.19
C LYS A 126 6.54 9.27 -6.65
N THR A 127 6.34 8.04 -7.12
CA THR A 127 6.61 7.67 -8.52
C THR A 127 5.72 8.42 -9.51
N LEU A 128 4.45 8.65 -9.17
CA LEU A 128 3.55 9.45 -9.99
C LEU A 128 4.00 10.92 -10.03
N GLU A 129 4.46 11.47 -8.89
CA GLU A 129 5.00 12.83 -8.82
C GLU A 129 6.25 12.99 -9.69
N THR A 130 7.18 12.04 -9.63
CA THR A 130 8.38 12.03 -10.47
C THR A 130 8.04 11.99 -11.97
N VAL A 131 7.09 11.13 -12.38
CA VAL A 131 6.66 11.04 -13.78
C VAL A 131 6.01 12.35 -14.25
N LYS A 132 5.21 13.01 -13.40
CA LYS A 132 4.62 14.31 -13.71
C LYS A 132 5.67 15.42 -13.83
N GLN A 133 6.65 15.45 -12.93
CA GLN A 133 7.75 16.41 -12.97
C GLN A 133 8.59 16.25 -14.24
N GLN A 134 8.91 15.02 -14.64
CA GLN A 134 9.63 14.75 -15.90
C GLN A 134 8.86 15.24 -17.12
N LYS A 135 7.52 15.08 -17.15
CA LYS A 135 6.69 15.62 -18.24
C LYS A 135 6.71 17.16 -18.29
N LEU A 136 6.64 17.83 -17.15
CA LEU A 136 6.70 19.30 -17.07
C LEU A 136 8.05 19.82 -17.59
N ILE A 137 9.16 19.21 -17.15
CA ILE A 137 10.51 19.58 -17.58
C ILE A 137 10.68 19.40 -19.10
N ASN A 138 10.19 18.28 -19.65
CA ASN A 138 10.29 18.03 -21.09
C ASN A 138 9.45 19.01 -21.90
N TYR A 139 8.27 19.41 -21.41
CA TYR A 139 7.43 20.41 -22.07
C TYR A 139 8.04 21.82 -22.05
N GLU A 140 8.84 22.17 -21.04
CA GLU A 140 9.56 23.44 -20.96
C GLU A 140 10.86 23.46 -21.77
N SER A 141 11.31 22.30 -22.26
CA SER A 141 12.56 22.14 -23.04
C SER A 141 12.33 21.99 -24.55
N ASP A 142 11.06 21.91 -24.97
CA ASP A 142 10.58 21.91 -26.36
C ASP A 142 10.05 23.30 -26.76
#